data_AF-A0A397UQD5-F1
#
_entry.id   AF-A0A397UQD5-F1
#
_cell.length_a   1.000
_cell.length_b   1.000
_cell.length_c   1.000
_cell.angle_alpha   90.00
_cell.angle_beta   90.00
_cell.angle_gamma   90.00
#
_symmetry.space_group_name_H-M   'P 1'
#
loop_
_entity.id
_entity.type
_entity.pdbx_description
1 polymer ?
#
loop_
_entity_poly.entity_id
_entity_poly.type
_entity_poly.pdbx_seq_one_letter_code
_entity_poly.pdbx_strand_id
1 'polypeptide(L)'
;MTKRKNYKTTLISIGKIIPEIHYGVFSRDWWIAIEKDSNNQATMLCPIRIGMKTHVELNGHEFFINVLEPNIEDSSSPTYQASCGLAYSEIYMSSSTAITSLYQQLFGTKTKFSGQLVMGFNQSDIVKQLLEDINFQPFEFYLDQLRIVVLELVYQKIKIGTMLEPDTNHHLLII
;
A
#
# COMPACT_ATOMS: atom_id res chain seq x y z
N MET A 1 -4.15 21.96 16.36
CA MET A 1 -3.31 20.89 15.79
C MET A 1 -3.60 19.61 16.57
N THR A 2 -4.30 18.65 15.96
CA THR A 2 -4.56 17.34 16.56
C THR A 2 -3.26 16.55 16.56
N LYS A 3 -2.73 16.18 17.74
CA LYS A 3 -1.60 15.24 17.82
C LYS A 3 -2.01 13.96 17.07
N ARG A 4 -1.34 13.65 15.95
CA ARG A 4 -1.55 12.36 15.26
C ARG A 4 -1.19 11.26 16.25
N LYS A 5 -2.08 10.27 16.40
CA LYS A 5 -1.78 9.07 17.17
C LYS A 5 -0.66 8.34 16.44
N ASN A 6 0.48 8.19 17.09
CA ASN A 6 1.59 7.40 16.60
C ASN A 6 1.57 6.05 17.31
N TYR A 7 1.62 4.98 16.54
CA TYR A 7 1.76 3.62 17.03
C TYR A 7 3.22 3.22 16.93
N LYS A 8 3.67 2.37 17.86
CA LYS A 8 4.95 1.68 17.71
C LYS A 8 4.66 0.34 17.06
N THR A 9 4.75 0.31 15.73
CA THR A 9 4.53 -0.91 14.94
C THR A 9 5.87 -1.51 14.56
N THR A 10 5.88 -2.84 14.44
CA THR A 10 7.01 -3.63 13.93
C THR A 10 6.57 -4.38 12.68
N LEU A 11 7.39 -4.37 11.63
CA LEU A 11 7.22 -5.23 10.47
C LEU A 11 7.74 -6.63 10.81
N ILE A 12 6.85 -7.63 10.77
CA ILE A 12 7.18 -9.03 11.09
C ILE A 12 7.54 -9.82 9.82
N SER A 13 6.80 -9.57 8.75
CA SER A 13 7.07 -10.13 7.43
C SER A 13 6.92 -9.02 6.40
N ILE A 14 7.93 -8.86 5.54
CA ILE A 14 7.93 -7.87 4.46
C ILE A 14 6.89 -8.22 3.38
N GLY A 15 6.69 -9.50 3.06
CA GLY A 15 5.85 -9.93 1.95
C GLY A 15 6.52 -9.77 0.57
N LYS A 16 5.78 -10.12 -0.48
CA LYS A 16 6.24 -10.14 -1.88
C LYS A 16 5.60 -9.05 -2.72
N ILE A 17 6.38 -8.56 -3.69
CA ILE A 17 5.90 -7.79 -4.83
C ILE A 17 5.65 -8.76 -5.98
N ILE A 18 4.50 -8.62 -6.62
CA ILE A 18 4.12 -9.36 -7.83
C ILE A 18 3.89 -8.31 -8.93
N PRO A 19 4.70 -8.28 -10.01
CA PRO A 19 4.62 -7.25 -11.04
C PRO A 19 3.22 -7.07 -11.63
N GLU A 20 2.53 -8.17 -11.91
CA GLU A 20 1.19 -8.19 -12.50
C GLU A 20 0.15 -7.49 -11.62
N ILE A 21 0.39 -7.48 -10.31
CA ILE A 21 -0.51 -6.89 -9.31
C ILE A 21 -0.09 -5.45 -8.98
N HIS A 22 1.20 -5.23 -8.74
CA HIS A 22 1.71 -3.95 -8.24
C HIS A 22 1.94 -2.92 -9.36
N TYR A 23 2.13 -3.37 -10.59
CA TYR A 23 2.34 -2.50 -11.76
C TYR A 23 1.32 -2.76 -12.88
N GLY A 24 0.39 -3.69 -12.69
CA GLY A 24 -0.69 -3.97 -13.63
C GLY A 24 -1.92 -3.07 -13.46
N VAL A 25 -3.05 -3.51 -14.00
CA VAL A 25 -4.30 -2.72 -14.11
C VAL A 25 -4.96 -2.38 -12.76
N PHE A 26 -4.65 -3.12 -11.71
CA PHE A 26 -5.18 -2.91 -10.35
C PHE A 26 -4.15 -2.31 -9.39
N SER A 27 -2.98 -1.94 -9.89
CA SER A 27 -1.85 -1.40 -9.13
C SER A 27 -2.22 -0.29 -8.16
N ARG A 28 -3.13 0.62 -8.53
CA ARG A 28 -3.56 1.74 -7.69
C ARG A 28 -3.96 1.33 -6.27
N ASP A 29 -4.56 0.15 -6.09
CA ASP A 29 -5.02 -0.32 -4.78
C ASP A 29 -3.91 -0.93 -3.93
N TRP A 30 -2.74 -1.19 -4.54
CA TRP A 30 -1.56 -1.81 -3.91
C TRP A 30 -0.49 -0.82 -3.47
N TRP A 31 -0.77 0.48 -3.60
CA TRP A 31 0.14 1.55 -3.19
C TRP A 31 -0.55 2.54 -2.27
N ILE A 32 0.10 2.87 -1.15
CA ILE A 32 -0.38 3.84 -0.16
C ILE A 32 0.43 5.11 -0.24
N ALA A 33 -0.26 6.25 -0.29
CA ALA A 33 0.37 7.55 -0.14
C ALA A 33 1.04 7.66 1.24
N ILE A 34 2.36 7.86 1.24
CA ILE A 34 3.12 8.17 2.44
C ILE A 34 3.27 9.70 2.56
N GLU A 35 3.56 10.18 3.78
CA GLU A 35 3.59 11.61 4.05
C GLU A 35 4.47 12.37 3.05
N LYS A 36 3.93 13.48 2.53
CA LYS A 36 4.66 14.38 1.63
C LYS A 36 5.85 14.98 2.37
N ASP A 37 7.02 14.93 1.73
CA ASP A 37 8.01 15.97 2.00
C ASP A 37 7.37 17.30 1.59
N SER A 38 7.30 18.26 2.52
CA SER A 38 6.68 19.57 2.33
C SER A 38 7.23 20.36 1.13
N ASN A 39 8.38 19.96 0.60
CA ASN A 39 9.01 20.56 -0.57
C ASN A 39 8.60 19.91 -1.91
N ASN A 40 7.89 18.78 -1.90
CA ASN A 40 7.62 17.99 -3.09
C ASN A 40 6.19 18.20 -3.61
N GLN A 41 6.05 18.51 -4.91
CA GLN A 41 4.73 18.63 -5.55
C GLN A 41 4.05 17.26 -5.72
N ALA A 42 4.83 16.18 -5.75
CA ALA A 42 4.36 14.81 -5.84
C ALA A 42 4.34 14.11 -4.46
N THR A 43 3.32 13.29 -4.22
CA THR A 43 3.23 12.36 -3.09
C THR A 43 3.87 11.04 -3.50
N MET A 44 4.90 10.60 -2.79
CA MET A 44 5.46 9.27 -2.99
C MET A 44 4.51 8.20 -2.45
N LEU A 45 4.48 7.04 -3.09
CA LEU A 45 3.68 5.90 -2.65
C LEU A 45 4.57 4.78 -2.10
N CYS A 46 4.04 4.02 -1.15
CA CYS A 46 4.68 2.85 -0.53
C CYS A 46 3.86 1.60 -0.86
N PRO A 47 4.50 0.46 -1.18
CA PRO A 47 3.76 -0.72 -1.59
C PRO A 47 3.08 -1.38 -0.38
N ILE A 48 1.93 -1.99 -0.65
CA ILE A 48 1.28 -2.95 0.22
C ILE A 48 1.71 -4.32 -0.31
N ARG A 49 2.53 -5.07 0.41
CA ARG A 49 3.07 -6.33 -0.10
C ARG A 49 2.17 -7.51 0.25
N ILE A 50 2.07 -8.48 -0.66
CA ILE A 50 1.29 -9.70 -0.41
C ILE A 50 2.02 -10.53 0.65
N GLY A 51 1.30 -10.97 1.69
CA GLY A 51 1.90 -11.67 2.83
C GLY A 51 2.65 -10.75 3.80
N MET A 52 2.52 -9.43 3.65
CA MET A 52 3.00 -8.46 4.64
C MET A 52 2.32 -8.72 5.98
N LYS A 53 3.10 -8.72 7.06
CA LYS A 53 2.59 -8.88 8.43
C LYS A 53 3.19 -7.81 9.34
N THR A 54 2.33 -7.11 10.06
CA THR A 54 2.73 -6.09 11.04
C THR A 54 2.24 -6.47 12.43
N HIS A 55 2.95 -5.99 13.44
CA HIS A 55 2.65 -6.16 14.85
C HIS A 55 2.55 -4.81 15.54
N VAL A 56 1.53 -4.63 16.38
CA VAL A 56 1.33 -3.44 17.21
C VAL A 56 0.70 -3.82 18.55
N GLU A 57 1.09 -3.13 19.62
CA GLU A 57 0.41 -3.27 20.90
C GLU A 57 -0.73 -2.25 21.01
N LEU A 58 -1.95 -2.72 21.28
CA LEU A 58 -3.12 -1.88 21.52
C LEU A 58 -3.79 -2.33 22.82
N ASN A 59 -4.00 -1.39 23.75
CA ASN A 59 -4.63 -1.66 25.04
C ASN A 59 -3.93 -2.81 25.82
N GLY A 60 -2.60 -2.87 25.78
CA GLY A 60 -1.81 -3.91 26.44
C GLY A 60 -1.90 -5.31 25.81
N HIS A 61 -2.42 -5.42 24.59
CA HIS A 61 -2.54 -6.68 23.86
C HIS A 61 -1.82 -6.60 22.51
N GLU A 62 -1.20 -7.70 22.10
CA GLU A 62 -0.50 -7.81 20.83
C GLU A 62 -1.49 -8.07 19.69
N PHE A 63 -1.52 -7.15 18.72
CA PHE A 63 -2.30 -7.27 17.50
C PHE A 63 -1.38 -7.49 16.31
N PHE A 64 -1.82 -8.34 15.39
CA PHE A 64 -1.18 -8.54 14.10
C PHE A 64 -2.14 -8.17 12.98
N ILE A 65 -1.62 -7.55 11.92
CA ILE A 65 -2.38 -7.32 10.68
C ILE A 65 -1.62 -8.00 9.54
N ASN A 66 -2.30 -8.90 8.85
CA ASN A 66 -1.78 -9.61 7.69
C ASN A 66 -2.45 -9.08 6.42
N VAL A 67 -1.65 -8.87 5.37
CA VAL A 67 -2.12 -8.71 3.99
C VAL A 67 -2.17 -10.08 3.35
N LEU A 68 -3.35 -10.50 2.91
CA LEU A 68 -3.56 -11.81 2.30
C LEU A 68 -3.41 -11.74 0.78
N GLU A 69 -3.32 -12.91 0.15
CA GLU A 69 -3.37 -12.98 -1.31
C GLU A 69 -4.74 -12.48 -1.81
N PRO A 70 -4.78 -11.74 -2.94
CA PRO A 70 -6.06 -11.31 -3.49
C PRO A 70 -6.88 -12.51 -3.94
N ASN A 71 -8.18 -12.46 -3.72
CA ASN A 71 -9.09 -13.41 -4.38
C ASN A 71 -9.34 -12.91 -5.80
N ILE A 72 -8.59 -13.42 -6.78
CA ILE A 72 -8.65 -12.96 -8.18
C ILE A 72 -10.07 -13.09 -8.78
N GLU A 73 -10.90 -14.00 -8.26
CA GLU A 73 -12.29 -14.17 -8.71
C GLU A 73 -13.22 -13.02 -8.27
N ASP A 74 -12.94 -12.40 -7.12
CA ASP A 74 -13.80 -11.38 -6.51
C ASP A 74 -13.22 -9.96 -6.59
N SER A 75 -11.91 -9.82 -6.30
CA SER A 75 -11.23 -8.54 -6.26
C SER A 75 -9.71 -8.72 -6.30
N SER A 76 -9.07 -7.95 -7.18
CA SER A 76 -7.61 -7.85 -7.21
C SER A 76 -7.04 -6.87 -6.19
N SER A 77 -7.86 -6.24 -5.34
CA SER A 77 -7.41 -5.32 -4.28
C SER A 77 -6.87 -6.09 -3.07
N PRO A 78 -5.98 -5.49 -2.25
CA PRO A 78 -5.46 -6.14 -1.05
C PRO A 78 -6.57 -6.42 -0.03
N THR A 79 -6.49 -7.59 0.59
CA THR A 79 -7.37 -7.97 1.70
C THR A 79 -6.56 -8.14 2.98
N TYR A 80 -7.23 -7.93 4.10
CA TYR A 80 -6.62 -7.80 5.41
C TYR A 80 -7.36 -8.65 6.44
N GLN A 81 -6.58 -9.29 7.30
CA GLN A 81 -7.10 -9.95 8.50
C GLN A 81 -6.28 -9.52 9.70
N ALA A 82 -6.97 -9.09 10.76
CA ALA A 82 -6.36 -8.80 12.04
C ALA A 82 -6.45 -10.02 12.96
N SER A 83 -5.48 -10.17 13.86
CA SER A 83 -5.53 -11.17 14.93
C SER A 83 -4.97 -10.65 16.25
N CYS A 84 -5.42 -11.24 17.36
CA CYS A 84 -4.95 -10.97 18.72
C CYS A 84 -5.10 -12.25 19.54
N GLY A 85 -3.99 -12.87 19.93
CA GLY A 85 -4.00 -14.23 20.49
C GLY A 85 -4.66 -15.23 19.54
N LEU A 86 -5.71 -15.92 20.00
CA LEU A 86 -6.48 -16.89 19.20
C LEU A 86 -7.66 -16.26 18.44
N ALA A 87 -7.92 -14.96 18.62
CA ALA A 87 -9.02 -14.27 17.97
C ALA A 87 -8.60 -13.68 16.62
N TYR A 88 -9.49 -13.73 15.65
CA TYR A 88 -9.30 -13.21 14.29
C TYR A 88 -10.49 -12.35 13.90
N SER A 89 -10.24 -11.34 13.07
CA SER A 89 -11.29 -10.68 12.31
C SER A 89 -11.75 -11.56 11.14
N GLU A 90 -12.92 -11.26 10.61
CA GLU A 90 -13.25 -11.55 9.21
C GLU A 90 -12.20 -10.93 8.26
N ILE A 91 -12.21 -11.34 7.00
CA ILE A 91 -11.36 -10.75 5.96
C ILE A 91 -12.04 -9.48 5.43
N TYR A 92 -11.30 -8.38 5.37
CA TYR A 92 -11.80 -7.09 4.88
C TYR A 92 -10.88 -6.50 3.81
N MET A 93 -11.43 -5.66 2.93
CA MET A 93 -10.65 -4.87 1.96
C MET A 93 -9.97 -3.63 2.56
N SER A 94 -10.03 -3.46 3.88
CA SER A 94 -9.42 -2.33 4.60
C SER A 94 -8.82 -2.79 5.91
N SER A 95 -7.53 -2.50 6.10
CA SER A 95 -6.83 -2.74 7.35
C SER A 95 -7.47 -2.01 8.53
N SER A 96 -8.02 -0.80 8.30
CA SER A 96 -8.73 -0.04 9.33
C SER A 96 -9.97 -0.79 9.82
N THR A 97 -10.72 -1.39 8.90
CA THR A 97 -11.92 -2.16 9.23
C THR A 97 -11.55 -3.45 9.94
N ALA A 98 -10.53 -4.18 9.46
CA ALA A 98 -10.07 -5.42 10.09
C ALA A 98 -9.67 -5.22 11.55
N ILE A 99 -8.79 -4.25 11.83
CA ILE A 99 -8.34 -4.00 13.20
C ILE A 99 -9.44 -3.42 14.09
N THR A 100 -10.28 -2.52 13.57
CA THR A 100 -11.38 -1.90 14.32
C THR A 100 -12.44 -2.94 14.68
N SER A 101 -12.78 -3.83 13.73
CA SER A 101 -13.75 -4.90 13.92
C SER A 101 -13.28 -5.87 15.00
N LEU A 102 -12.03 -6.34 14.92
CA LEU A 102 -11.47 -7.23 15.95
C LEU A 102 -11.38 -6.56 17.32
N TYR A 103 -10.93 -5.31 17.37
CA TYR A 103 -10.84 -4.57 18.63
C TYR A 103 -12.22 -4.38 19.28
N GLN A 104 -13.25 -4.08 18.48
CA GLN A 104 -14.62 -3.98 18.94
C GLN A 104 -15.15 -5.33 19.43
N GLN A 105 -14.85 -6.43 18.73
CA GLN A 105 -15.23 -7.78 19.14
C GLN A 105 -14.62 -8.14 20.50
N LEU A 106 -13.35 -7.80 20.75
CA LEU A 106 -12.64 -8.17 21.98
C LEU A 106 -13.01 -7.31 23.18
N PHE A 107 -13.25 -6.01 22.97
CA PHE A 107 -13.41 -5.05 24.08
C PHE A 107 -14.78 -4.35 24.12
N GLY A 108 -15.66 -4.62 23.17
CA GLY A 108 -17.00 -4.02 23.10
C GLY A 108 -17.02 -2.50 22.84
N THR A 109 -15.88 -1.90 22.49
CA THR A 109 -15.78 -0.44 22.28
C THR A 109 -15.90 -0.05 20.81
N LYS A 110 -16.40 1.16 20.53
CA LYS A 110 -16.50 1.72 19.17
C LYS A 110 -15.20 2.43 18.73
N THR A 111 -14.06 2.05 19.29
CA THR A 111 -12.78 2.69 19.00
C THR A 111 -12.37 2.40 17.56
N LYS A 112 -12.20 3.45 16.75
CA LYS A 112 -11.72 3.33 15.37
C LYS A 112 -10.21 3.55 15.30
N PHE A 113 -9.55 2.78 14.45
CA PHE A 113 -8.13 2.90 14.18
C PHE A 113 -7.89 3.25 12.71
N SER A 114 -6.84 4.04 12.44
CA SER A 114 -6.32 4.21 11.08
C SER A 114 -5.41 3.02 10.78
N GLY A 115 -5.81 2.17 9.84
CA GLY A 115 -5.04 1.02 9.41
C GLY A 115 -3.65 1.40 8.90
N GLN A 116 -3.52 2.52 8.19
CA GLN A 116 -2.21 3.03 7.73
C GLN A 116 -1.26 3.32 8.89
N LEU A 117 -1.75 4.00 9.93
CA LEU A 117 -0.93 4.34 11.10
C LEU A 117 -0.65 3.10 11.95
N VAL A 118 -1.63 2.20 12.10
CA VAL A 118 -1.45 0.95 12.87
C VAL A 118 -0.47 0.00 12.17
N MET A 119 -0.47 -0.03 10.83
CA MET A 119 0.49 -0.82 10.05
C MET A 119 1.85 -0.13 9.90
N GLY A 120 2.03 1.08 10.44
CA GLY A 120 3.32 1.75 10.49
C GLY A 120 3.75 2.44 9.18
N PHE A 121 2.82 2.79 8.28
CA PHE A 121 3.16 3.52 7.05
C PHE A 121 3.66 4.96 7.29
N ASN A 122 3.60 5.44 8.53
CA ASN A 122 4.21 6.69 8.98
C ASN A 122 5.58 6.49 9.68
N GLN A 123 6.07 5.24 9.77
CA GLN A 123 7.36 4.92 10.37
C GLN A 123 8.40 4.71 9.25
N SER A 124 9.44 5.54 9.25
CA SER A 124 10.42 5.58 8.17
C SER A 124 11.24 4.28 8.02
N ASP A 125 11.47 3.56 9.11
CA ASP A 125 12.14 2.26 9.12
C ASP A 125 11.32 1.17 8.44
N ILE A 126 10.00 1.15 8.65
CA ILE A 126 9.08 0.22 7.97
C ILE A 126 8.97 0.60 6.49
N VAL A 127 8.76 1.88 6.19
CA VAL A 127 8.67 2.37 4.80
C VAL A 127 9.95 2.04 4.02
N LYS A 128 11.13 2.25 4.62
CA LYS A 128 12.40 1.91 3.98
C LYS A 128 12.49 0.41 3.64
N GLN A 129 12.13 -0.48 4.57
CA GLN A 129 12.11 -1.92 4.32
C GLN A 129 11.11 -2.28 3.21
N LEU A 130 9.91 -1.72 3.23
CA LEU A 130 8.90 -1.97 2.19
C LEU A 130 9.31 -1.48 0.80
N LEU A 131 10.26 -0.55 0.71
CA LEU A 131 10.82 -0.04 -0.55
C LEU A 131 12.08 -0.79 -1.01
N GLU A 132 12.60 -1.76 -0.23
CA GLU A 132 13.72 -2.60 -0.67
C GLU A 132 13.32 -3.41 -1.93
N ASP A 133 14.21 -3.52 -2.90
CA ASP A 133 13.97 -4.23 -4.17
C ASP A 133 12.82 -3.68 -5.03
N ILE A 134 12.41 -2.42 -4.80
CA ILE A 134 11.49 -1.69 -5.67
C ILE A 134 12.28 -0.98 -6.78
N ASN A 135 12.08 -1.41 -8.03
CA ASN A 135 12.76 -0.82 -9.19
C ASN A 135 12.33 0.62 -9.47
N PHE A 136 11.03 0.88 -9.36
CA PHE A 136 10.45 2.21 -9.51
C PHE A 136 9.40 2.40 -8.43
N GLN A 137 9.58 3.46 -7.63
CA GLN A 137 8.62 3.85 -6.61
C GLN A 137 7.57 4.78 -7.25
N PRO A 138 6.30 4.34 -7.31
CA PRO A 138 5.23 5.18 -7.81
C PRO A 138 5.05 6.46 -7.01
N PHE A 139 4.56 7.47 -7.69
CA PHE A 139 4.19 8.73 -7.10
C PHE A 139 2.93 9.27 -7.76
N GLU A 140 2.25 10.14 -7.05
CA GLU A 140 1.07 10.82 -7.54
C GLU A 140 1.20 12.32 -7.41
N PHE A 141 0.57 13.06 -8.30
CA PHE A 141 0.48 14.50 -8.22
C PHE A 141 -0.85 14.97 -8.81
N TYR A 142 -1.15 16.23 -8.58
CA TYR A 142 -2.37 16.86 -9.10
C TYR A 142 -2.00 17.83 -10.22
N LEU A 143 -2.72 17.71 -11.33
CA LEU A 143 -2.75 18.70 -12.40
C LEU A 143 -4.18 19.27 -12.43
N ASP A 144 -4.35 20.48 -11.91
CA ASP A 144 -5.66 21.06 -11.58
C ASP A 144 -6.49 20.12 -10.68
N GLN A 145 -7.58 19.55 -11.20
CA GLN A 145 -8.46 18.61 -10.49
C GLN A 145 -8.13 17.14 -10.80
N LEU A 146 -7.21 16.88 -11.72
CA LEU A 146 -6.82 15.53 -12.13
C LEU A 146 -5.75 14.99 -11.19
N ARG A 147 -6.01 13.84 -10.57
CA ARG A 147 -5.01 13.05 -9.85
C ARG A 147 -4.33 12.13 -10.86
N ILE A 148 -3.03 12.34 -11.07
CA ILE A 148 -2.21 11.53 -11.95
C ILE A 148 -1.34 10.62 -11.09
N VAL A 149 -1.35 9.32 -11.37
CA VAL A 149 -0.49 8.32 -10.72
C VAL A 149 0.49 7.76 -11.75
N VAL A 150 1.79 7.86 -11.46
CA VAL A 150 2.85 7.31 -12.31
C VAL A 150 3.36 6.03 -11.66
N LEU A 151 3.22 4.91 -12.36
CA LEU A 151 3.49 3.57 -11.83
C LEU A 151 4.74 2.91 -12.40
N GLU A 152 5.15 3.29 -13.61
CA GLU A 152 6.35 2.77 -14.26
C GLU A 152 6.90 3.83 -15.23
N LEU A 153 8.21 3.80 -15.46
CA LEU A 153 8.87 4.55 -16.54
C LEU A 153 9.51 3.56 -17.52
N VAL A 154 9.06 3.60 -18.78
CA VAL A 154 9.67 2.82 -19.86
C VAL A 154 10.63 3.72 -20.65
N TYR A 155 11.92 3.40 -20.64
CA TYR A 155 12.91 4.09 -21.47
C TYR A 155 12.87 3.53 -22.90
N GLN A 156 12.45 4.35 -23.85
CA GLN A 156 12.58 4.03 -25.27
C GLN A 156 13.85 4.68 -25.84
N LYS A 157 14.77 3.86 -26.36
CA LYS A 157 15.91 4.35 -27.13
C LYS A 157 15.41 4.72 -28.53
N ILE A 158 15.06 5.98 -28.75
CA ILE A 158 14.71 6.48 -30.08
C ILE A 158 15.98 6.40 -30.95
N LYS A 159 16.02 5.47 -31.92
CA LYS A 159 16.97 5.59 -33.04
C LYS A 159 16.52 6.78 -33.87
N ILE A 160 17.22 7.91 -33.76
CA ILE A 160 17.10 8.96 -34.77
C ILE A 160 17.89 8.46 -35.98
N GLY A 161 17.21 7.77 -36.88
CA GLY A 161 17.76 7.23 -38.12
C GLY A 161 16.67 7.14 -39.17
N THR A 162 16.86 7.91 -40.24
CA THR A 162 16.11 7.98 -41.51
C THR A 162 15.08 6.85 -41.76
N MET A 163 13.84 7.29 -42.05
CA MET A 163 12.75 6.60 -42.76
C MET A 163 12.97 5.11 -43.02
N LEU A 164 12.21 4.26 -42.33
CA LEU A 164 11.32 3.26 -42.93
C LEU A 164 10.51 2.54 -41.81
N GLU A 165 9.19 2.74 -41.93
CA GLU A 165 7.99 2.07 -41.38
C GLU A 165 7.83 1.72 -39.87
N PRO A 166 6.68 2.07 -39.27
CA PRO A 166 6.34 1.73 -37.89
C PRO A 166 5.53 0.43 -37.82
N ASP A 167 5.96 -0.52 -37.00
CA ASP A 167 5.07 -1.57 -36.50
C ASP A 167 5.43 -1.91 -35.06
N THR A 168 4.78 -1.21 -34.12
CA THR A 168 3.88 -1.75 -33.07
C THR A 168 3.67 -0.68 -32.01
N ASN A 169 2.43 -0.16 -31.95
CA ASN A 169 1.94 0.74 -30.91
C ASN A 169 2.09 0.10 -29.52
N HIS A 170 2.74 0.79 -28.59
CA HIS A 170 2.55 0.55 -27.15
C HIS A 170 2.43 1.89 -26.43
N HIS A 171 1.30 2.05 -25.73
CA HIS A 171 0.85 3.29 -25.11
C HIS A 171 1.46 3.46 -23.71
N LEU A 172 1.70 4.72 -23.33
CA LEU A 172 1.85 5.12 -21.94
C LEU A 172 0.52 4.86 -21.22
N LEU A 173 0.46 3.89 -20.31
CA LEU A 173 -0.73 3.64 -19.51
C LEU A 173 -0.77 4.67 -18.36
N ILE A 174 -1.44 5.79 -18.61
CA ILE A 174 -1.91 6.69 -17.56
C ILE A 174 -3.29 6.15 -17.15
N ILE A 175 -3.42 5.59 -15.95
CA ILE A 175 -4.70 5.11 -15.39
C ILE A 175 -5.36 6.25 -14.62
#